data_AF-A0A7C3YHC9-F1
#
_entry.id   AF-A0A7C3YHC9-F1
#
_cell.length_a   1.000
_cell.length_b   1.000
_cell.length_c   1.000
_cell.angle_alpha   90.00
_cell.angle_beta   90.00
_cell.angle_gamma   90.00
#
_symmetry.space_group_name_H-M   'P 1'
#
loop_
_entity.id
_entity.type
_entity.pdbx_description
1 polymer ?
#
loop_
_entity_poly.entity_id
_entity_poly.type
_entity_poly.pdbx_seq_one_letter_code
_entity_poly.pdbx_strand_id
1 'polypeptide(L)'
;MIPSSRTKYYTKEVENRLRELLGKDPEKYTLEDIKELERIADIMEDEYMVSGRKELIDYAAKLRVAALVLKVVFVEPKMRKLKEWPLGY
;
A
#
# COMPACT_ATOMS: atom_id res chain seq x y z
N MET A 1 9.14 1.76 11.99
CA MET A 1 10.30 1.40 11.14
C MET A 1 9.83 0.36 10.14
N ILE A 2 10.19 0.46 8.85
CA ILE A 2 9.83 -0.54 7.83
C ILE A 2 10.54 -1.86 8.16
N PRO A 3 9.84 -3.01 8.21
CA PRO A 3 10.46 -4.30 8.47
C PRO A 3 11.51 -4.61 7.39
N SER A 4 12.64 -5.19 7.81
CA SER A 4 13.68 -5.62 6.85
C SER A 4 13.17 -6.79 6.03
N SER A 5 13.44 -6.76 4.71
CA SER A 5 13.27 -7.92 3.85
C SER A 5 14.14 -9.07 4.36
N ARG A 6 13.53 -10.22 4.56
CA ARG A 6 14.20 -11.51 4.72
C ARG A 6 13.26 -12.56 4.12
N THR A 7 13.84 -13.69 3.77
CA THR A 7 13.12 -14.91 3.39
C THR A 7 12.26 -14.75 2.11
N LYS A 8 11.23 -15.59 1.93
CA LYS A 8 10.80 -16.16 0.63
C LYS A 8 9.86 -15.24 -0.16
N TYR A 9 8.92 -14.58 0.51
CA TYR A 9 7.87 -13.77 -0.08
C TYR A 9 8.14 -12.27 0.09
N TYR A 10 8.55 -11.82 1.30
CA TYR A 10 8.89 -10.42 1.54
C TYR A 10 10.35 -10.11 1.16
N THR A 11 10.60 -10.08 -0.15
CA THR A 11 11.93 -9.88 -0.74
C THR A 11 12.41 -8.43 -0.66
N LYS A 12 13.68 -8.19 -1.01
CA LYS A 12 14.25 -6.83 -1.03
C LYS A 12 13.57 -5.94 -2.07
N GLU A 13 13.15 -6.52 -3.18
CA GLU A 13 12.38 -5.83 -4.22
C GLU A 13 11.03 -5.32 -3.65
N VAL A 14 10.31 -6.18 -2.92
CA VAL A 14 9.06 -5.80 -2.26
C VAL A 14 9.28 -4.71 -1.20
N GLU A 15 10.36 -4.80 -0.40
CA GLU A 15 10.70 -3.75 0.57
C GLU A 15 11.03 -2.42 -0.11
N ASN A 16 11.79 -2.44 -1.21
CA ASN A 16 12.11 -1.23 -1.97
C ASN A 16 10.84 -0.62 -2.58
N ARG A 17 9.95 -1.45 -3.15
CA ARG A 17 8.68 -1.00 -3.68
C ARG A 17 7.81 -0.34 -2.62
N LEU A 18 7.76 -0.94 -1.42
CA LEU A 18 7.07 -0.34 -0.28
C LEU A 18 7.66 1.02 0.09
N ARG A 19 8.99 1.16 0.11
CA ARG A 19 9.67 2.45 0.40
C ARG A 19 9.33 3.51 -0.65
N GLU A 20 9.31 3.16 -1.92
CA GLU A 20 8.92 4.06 -3.00
C GLU A 20 7.49 4.57 -2.83
N LEU A 21 6.54 3.67 -2.55
CA LEU A 21 5.15 4.03 -2.33
C LEU A 21 5.02 4.94 -1.12
N LEU A 22 5.57 4.55 0.04
CA LEU A 22 5.49 5.34 1.27
C LEU A 22 6.23 6.69 1.18
N GLY A 23 7.23 6.81 0.31
CA GLY A 23 7.93 8.07 0.03
C GLY A 23 7.23 8.99 -0.96
N LYS A 24 6.13 8.53 -1.58
CA LYS A 24 5.35 9.30 -2.54
C LYS A 24 4.60 10.42 -1.83
N ASP A 25 4.52 11.57 -2.49
CA ASP A 25 3.61 12.66 -2.10
C ASP A 25 2.17 12.13 -1.96
N PRO A 26 1.51 12.29 -0.80
CA PRO A 26 0.12 11.87 -0.57
C PRO A 26 -0.85 12.34 -1.66
N GLU A 27 -0.65 13.55 -2.20
CA GLU A 27 -1.50 14.10 -3.24
C GLU A 27 -1.29 13.45 -4.62
N LYS A 28 -0.28 12.61 -4.77
CA LYS A 28 0.00 11.88 -6.03
C LYS A 28 -0.39 10.42 -5.97
N TYR A 29 -0.99 9.96 -4.88
CA TYR A 29 -1.53 8.61 -4.80
C TYR A 29 -2.67 8.39 -5.80
N THR A 30 -2.62 7.22 -6.42
CA THR A 30 -3.59 6.68 -7.37
C THR A 30 -4.24 5.44 -6.77
N LEU A 31 -5.33 4.97 -7.38
CA LEU A 31 -5.97 3.72 -6.97
C LEU A 31 -5.03 2.51 -7.11
N GLU A 32 -4.13 2.53 -8.09
CA GLU A 32 -3.19 1.44 -8.31
C GLU A 32 -2.10 1.40 -7.23
N ASP A 33 -1.65 2.57 -6.74
CA ASP A 33 -0.75 2.63 -5.59
C ASP A 33 -1.41 2.02 -4.33
N ILE A 34 -2.72 2.24 -4.13
CA ILE A 34 -3.47 1.64 -3.01
C ILE A 34 -3.52 0.12 -3.12
N LYS A 35 -3.85 -0.41 -4.30
CA LYS A 35 -3.86 -1.87 -4.52
C LYS A 35 -2.49 -2.48 -4.30
N GLU A 36 -1.43 -1.78 -4.70
CA GLU A 36 -0.06 -2.27 -4.48
C GLU A 36 0.31 -2.28 -2.99
N LEU A 37 -0.13 -1.27 -2.21
CA LEU A 37 0.02 -1.31 -0.74
C LEU A 37 -0.73 -2.49 -0.12
N GLU A 38 -1.96 -2.77 -0.56
CA GLU A 38 -2.75 -3.93 -0.11
C GLU A 38 -2.05 -5.25 -0.47
N ARG A 39 -1.53 -5.37 -1.70
CA ARG A 39 -0.77 -6.54 -2.17
C ARG A 39 0.50 -6.78 -1.35
N ILE A 40 1.23 -5.71 -1.00
CA ILE A 40 2.41 -5.82 -0.12
C ILE A 40 2.01 -6.28 1.28
N ALA A 41 0.85 -5.84 1.79
CA ALA A 41 0.34 -6.33 3.07
C ALA A 41 0.05 -7.83 3.01
N ASP A 42 -0.59 -8.32 1.94
CA ASP A 42 -0.82 -9.77 1.73
C ASP A 42 0.51 -10.55 1.70
N ILE A 43 1.53 -10.04 1.01
CA ILE A 43 2.87 -10.66 0.97
C ILE A 43 3.51 -10.74 2.37
N MET A 44 3.33 -9.71 3.21
CA MET A 44 3.81 -9.71 4.59
C MET A 44 3.09 -10.76 5.44
N GLU A 45 1.79 -10.95 5.22
CA GLU A 45 0.99 -11.99 5.88
C GLU A 45 1.44 -13.39 5.45
N ASP A 46 1.63 -13.63 4.16
CA ASP A 46 2.15 -14.90 3.63
C ASP A 46 3.52 -15.25 4.20
N GLU A 47 4.42 -14.25 4.28
CA GLU A 47 5.74 -14.43 4.90
C GLU A 47 5.62 -14.75 6.39
N TYR A 48 4.72 -14.08 7.11
CA TYR A 48 4.44 -14.39 8.52
C TYR A 48 3.96 -15.84 8.69
N MET A 49 3.05 -16.31 7.83
CA MET A 49 2.50 -17.67 7.92
C MET A 49 3.59 -18.75 7.78
N VAL A 50 4.66 -18.48 7.04
CA VAL A 50 5.78 -19.43 6.86
C VAL A 50 6.88 -19.24 7.90
N SER A 51 7.20 -18.00 8.27
CA SER A 51 8.37 -17.68 9.09
C SER A 51 8.07 -17.42 10.57
N GLY A 52 6.82 -17.15 10.92
CA GLY A 52 6.41 -16.73 12.26
C GLY A 52 6.85 -15.30 12.65
N ARG A 53 7.32 -14.50 11.70
CA ARG A 53 7.81 -13.12 11.91
C ARG A 53 6.69 -12.15 12.26
N LYS A 54 6.38 -12.04 13.56
CA LYS A 54 5.27 -11.24 14.09
C LYS A 54 5.32 -9.76 13.69
N GLU A 55 6.51 -9.23 13.44
CA GLU A 55 6.65 -7.84 13.01
C GLU A 55 6.06 -7.57 11.63
N LEU A 56 5.96 -8.59 10.76
CA LEU A 56 5.39 -8.44 9.41
C LEU A 56 3.86 -8.41 9.47
N ILE A 57 3.22 -9.28 10.24
CA ILE A 57 1.76 -9.27 10.41
C ILE A 57 1.28 -7.98 11.09
N ASP A 58 2.01 -7.50 12.10
CA ASP A 58 1.72 -6.21 12.75
C ASP A 58 1.86 -5.04 11.77
N TYR A 59 2.83 -5.10 10.85
CA TYR A 59 3.04 -4.06 9.86
C TYR A 59 2.02 -4.15 8.72
N ALA A 60 1.64 -5.35 8.29
CA ALA A 60 0.59 -5.58 7.30
C ALA A 60 -0.73 -4.93 7.74
N ALA A 61 -1.13 -5.13 9.00
CA ALA A 61 -2.32 -4.49 9.56
C ALA A 61 -2.24 -2.95 9.49
N LYS A 62 -1.10 -2.36 9.85
CA LYS A 62 -0.87 -0.90 9.74
C LYS A 62 -0.92 -0.44 8.28
N LEU A 63 -0.38 -1.24 7.37
CA LEU A 63 -0.35 -0.94 5.95
C LEU A 63 -1.76 -0.92 5.34
N ARG A 64 -2.62 -1.88 5.71
CA ARG A 64 -4.04 -1.91 5.31
C ARG A 64 -4.79 -0.67 5.79
N VAL A 65 -4.57 -0.24 7.04
CA VAL A 65 -5.18 0.99 7.57
C VAL A 65 -4.67 2.23 6.81
N ALA A 66 -3.37 2.31 6.55
CA ALA A 66 -2.80 3.41 5.78
C ALA A 66 -3.36 3.46 4.34
N ALA A 67 -3.48 2.32 3.67
CA ALA A 67 -4.06 2.21 2.34
C ALA A 67 -5.52 2.71 2.32
N LEU A 68 -6.32 2.33 3.32
CA LEU A 68 -7.71 2.81 3.46
C LEU A 68 -7.77 4.34 3.64
N VAL A 69 -6.96 4.88 4.54
CA VAL A 69 -6.91 6.34 4.79
C VAL A 69 -6.49 7.09 3.52
N LEU A 70 -5.43 6.63 2.85
CA LEU A 70 -4.94 7.24 1.61
C LEU A 70 -6.01 7.21 0.50
N LYS A 71 -6.72 6.09 0.38
CA LYS A 71 -7.81 5.91 -0.58
C LYS A 71 -8.92 6.94 -0.34
N VAL A 72 -9.42 7.04 0.89
CA VAL A 72 -10.57 7.90 1.22
C VAL A 72 -10.19 9.39 1.19
N VAL A 73 -9.02 9.76 1.70
CA VAL A 73 -8.62 11.16 1.85
C VAL A 73 -8.08 11.74 0.55
N PHE A 74 -7.30 10.98 -0.22
CA PHE A 74 -6.59 11.53 -1.38
C PHE A 74 -7.09 10.98 -2.72
N VAL A 75 -7.44 9.69 -2.81
CA VAL A 75 -7.78 9.08 -4.10
C VAL A 75 -9.24 9.34 -4.47
N GLU A 76 -10.19 9.05 -3.58
CA GLU A 76 -11.62 9.22 -3.84
C GLU A 76 -12.02 10.64 -4.26
N PRO A 77 -11.53 11.73 -3.62
CA PRO A 77 -11.90 13.08 -4.02
C PRO A 77 -11.49 13.40 -5.46
N LYS A 78 -10.34 12.90 -5.93
CA LYS A 78 -9.89 13.07 -7.32
C LYS A 78 -10.82 12.34 -8.28
N MET A 79 -11.24 11.12 -7.92
CA MET A 79 -12.17 10.32 -8.73
C MET A 79 -13.57 10.96 -8.79
N ARG A 80 -14.03 11.58 -7.69
CA ARG A 80 -15.31 12.31 -7.66
C ARG A 80 -15.25 13.55 -8.56
N LYS A 81 -14.19 14.36 -8.46
CA LYS A 81 -13.97 15.50 -9.36
C LYS A 81 -13.98 15.11 -10.84
N LEU A 82 -13.39 13.95 -11.19
CA LEU A 82 -13.43 13.43 -12.55
C LEU A 82 -14.83 13.00 -13.00
N LYS A 83 -15.65 12.46 -12.10
CA LYS A 83 -17.06 12.10 -12.40
C LYS A 83 -17.97 13.32 -12.52
N GLU A 84 -17.66 14.39 -11.78
CA GLU A 84 -18.39 15.66 -11.83
C GLU A 84 -18.01 16.52 -13.05
N TRP A 85 -16.93 16.18 -13.76
CA TRP A 85 -16.60 16.78 -15.05
C TRP A 85 -17.55 16.20 -16.11
N PRO A 86 -18.60 16.92 -16.55
CA PRO A 86 -19.47 16.39 -17.58
C PRO A 86 -18.65 16.31 -18.86
N LEU A 87 -18.99 15.36 -19.73
CA LEU A 87 -18.56 15.32 -21.13
C LEU A 87 -18.49 16.74 -21.69
N GLY A 88 -17.28 17.28 -21.78
CA GLY A 88 -17.02 18.55 -22.43
C GLY A 88 -17.25 18.32 -23.91
N TYR A 89 -18.42 18.76 -24.37
CA TYR A 89 -18.68 19.03 -25.79
C TYR A 89 -17.67 20.04 -26.33
#